data_AF-A0A932M9K4-F1
#
_entry.id   AF-A0A932M9K4-F1
#
_cell.length_a   1.000
_cell.length_b   1.000
_cell.length_c   1.000
_cell.angle_alpha   90.00
_cell.angle_beta   90.00
_cell.angle_gamma   90.00
#
_symmetry.space_group_name_H-M   'P 1'
#
loop_
_entity.id
_entity.type
_entity.pdbx_description
1 polymer ?
#
loop_
_entity_poly.entity_id
_entity_poly.type
_entity_poly.pdbx_seq_one_letter_code
_entity_poly.pdbx_strand_id
1 'polypeptide(L)'
;KGMCSISFYRKWGDEIFKIYGTTWKKLGRKRGAAPKHGCWENLARALKPWKISKEDIPSPLNVFQTMVINAKSGTMRYAMTRPKPGSHVDFRAEMDCLVGISACPEGGRGKELKVVIYKT
;
A
#
# COMPACT_ATOMS: atom_id res chain seq x y z
N LYS A 1 -5.15 -10.85 7.85
CA LYS A 1 -3.98 -9.94 7.95
C LYS A 1 -4.47 -8.51 7.72
N GLY A 2 -3.96 -7.52 8.46
CA GLY A 2 -4.35 -6.10 8.33
C GLY A 2 -3.79 -5.37 7.10
N MET A 3 -3.37 -6.11 6.07
CA MET A 3 -2.79 -5.55 4.83
C MET A 3 -3.90 -5.23 3.81
N CYS A 4 -3.67 -4.20 3.00
CA CYS A 4 -4.42 -3.91 1.78
C CYS A 4 -4.60 -5.20 0.94
N SER A 5 -5.85 -5.65 0.81
CA SER A 5 -6.23 -6.93 0.18
C SER A 5 -7.69 -6.92 -0.26
N ILE A 6 -8.08 -7.88 -1.11
CA ILE A 6 -9.48 -8.04 -1.52
C ILE A 6 -10.38 -8.28 -0.31
N SER A 7 -9.95 -9.18 0.59
CA SER A 7 -10.70 -9.50 1.81
C SER A 7 -10.83 -8.29 2.73
N PHE A 8 -9.76 -7.48 2.84
CA PHE A 8 -9.80 -6.23 3.59
C PHE A 8 -10.82 -5.25 3.01
N TYR A 9 -10.82 -5.02 1.70
CA TYR A 9 -11.77 -4.10 1.08
C TYR A 9 -13.22 -4.60 1.11
N ARG A 10 -13.44 -5.92 0.96
CA ARG A 10 -14.78 -6.51 1.12
C ARG A 10 -15.32 -6.32 2.53
N LYS A 11 -14.46 -6.43 3.55
CA LYS A 11 -14.87 -6.32 4.96
C LYS A 11 -15.05 -4.86 5.41
N TRP A 12 -14.13 -3.97 5.02
CA TRP A 12 -14.02 -2.63 5.61
C TRP A 12 -14.27 -1.49 4.62
N GLY A 13 -14.52 -1.78 3.33
CA GLY A 13 -14.59 -0.77 2.28
C GLY A 13 -15.63 0.32 2.50
N ASP A 14 -16.81 -0.03 3.03
CA ASP A 14 -17.86 0.95 3.35
C ASP A 14 -17.45 1.88 4.50
N GLU A 15 -16.81 1.35 5.54
CA GLU A 15 -16.34 2.15 6.69
C GLU A 15 -15.20 3.08 6.29
N ILE A 16 -14.25 2.57 5.49
CA ILE A 16 -13.19 3.39 4.87
C ILE A 16 -13.81 4.52 4.04
N PHE A 17 -14.87 4.25 3.28
CA PHE A 17 -15.55 5.29 2.51
C PHE A 17 -16.30 6.29 3.41
N LYS A 18 -16.83 5.89 4.57
CA LYS A 18 -17.40 6.85 5.53
C LYS A 18 -16.32 7.80 6.08
N ILE A 19 -15.15 7.27 6.41
CA ILE A 19 -14.04 8.05 6.98
C ILE A 19 -13.39 8.96 5.93
N TYR A 20 -13.13 8.44 4.73
CA TYR A 20 -12.36 9.14 3.69
C TYR A 20 -13.18 9.63 2.50
N GLY A 21 -14.49 9.41 2.51
CA GLY A 21 -15.38 9.64 1.37
C GLY A 21 -15.40 11.09 0.88
N THR A 22 -15.26 12.06 1.77
CA THR A 22 -15.13 13.49 1.40
C THR A 22 -13.88 13.74 0.57
N THR A 23 -12.74 13.18 0.98
CA THR A 23 -11.48 13.32 0.22
C THR A 23 -11.53 12.52 -1.08
N TRP A 24 -12.12 11.32 -1.05
CA TRP A 24 -12.26 10.50 -2.26
C TRP A 24 -13.18 11.16 -3.29
N LYS A 25 -14.28 11.80 -2.86
CA LYS A 25 -15.14 12.63 -3.71
C LYS A 25 -14.37 13.80 -4.34
N LYS A 26 -13.55 14.53 -3.57
CA LYS A 26 -12.67 15.60 -4.10
C LYS A 26 -11.69 15.08 -5.16
N LEU A 27 -11.26 13.83 -5.03
CA LEU A 27 -10.40 13.13 -6.01
C LEU A 27 -11.21 12.48 -7.15
N GLY A 28 -12.50 12.81 -7.31
CA GLY A 28 -13.36 12.33 -8.40
C GLY A 28 -13.87 10.89 -8.25
N ARG A 29 -13.92 10.34 -7.03
CA ARG A 29 -14.20 8.90 -6.81
C ARG A 29 -15.58 8.62 -6.26
N LYS A 30 -16.13 7.51 -6.74
CA LYS A 30 -17.44 7.00 -6.36
C LYS A 30 -17.33 5.96 -5.23
N ARG A 31 -18.41 5.85 -4.45
CA ARG A 31 -18.60 4.79 -3.46
C ARG A 31 -18.57 3.43 -4.16
N GLY A 32 -17.93 2.43 -3.55
CA GLY A 32 -17.83 1.07 -4.12
C GLY A 32 -16.68 0.86 -5.12
N ALA A 33 -15.83 1.87 -5.38
CA ALA A 33 -14.62 1.75 -6.21
C ALA A 33 -13.47 1.02 -5.51
N ALA A 34 -13.77 -0.05 -4.76
CA ALA A 34 -12.75 -0.88 -4.15
C ALA A 34 -11.86 -1.48 -5.26
N PRO A 35 -10.53 -1.46 -5.09
CA PRO A 35 -9.64 -2.12 -6.04
C PRO A 35 -9.96 -3.61 -6.16
N LYS A 36 -9.81 -4.17 -7.36
CA LYS A 36 -10.02 -5.62 -7.62
C LYS A 36 -8.98 -6.51 -6.93
N HIS A 37 -7.88 -5.94 -6.45
CA HIS A 37 -6.79 -6.60 -5.74
C HIS A 37 -6.12 -5.62 -4.79
N GLY A 38 -5.39 -6.10 -3.78
CA GLY A 38 -4.57 -5.28 -2.89
C GLY A 38 -3.08 -5.59 -3.00
N CYS A 39 -2.29 -4.98 -2.12
CA CYS A 39 -0.85 -5.25 -2.00
C CYS A 39 -0.58 -6.72 -1.67
N TRP A 40 -1.43 -7.33 -0.85
CA TRP A 40 -1.23 -8.71 -0.43
C TRP A 40 -1.29 -9.67 -1.63
N GLU A 41 -2.28 -9.52 -2.50
CA GLU A 41 -2.39 -10.34 -3.71
C GLU A 41 -1.30 -10.01 -4.74
N ASN A 42 -0.88 -8.74 -4.85
CA ASN A 42 0.22 -8.35 -5.71
C ASN A 42 1.53 -9.02 -5.29
N LEU A 43 1.88 -8.96 -4.00
CA LEU A 43 3.08 -9.57 -3.45
C LEU A 43 3.02 -11.10 -3.55
N ALA A 44 1.88 -11.72 -3.23
CA ALA A 44 1.69 -13.16 -3.36
C ALA A 44 1.94 -13.65 -4.79
N ARG A 45 1.45 -12.91 -5.80
CA ARG A 45 1.70 -13.23 -7.20
C ARG A 45 3.17 -13.05 -7.58
N ALA A 46 3.80 -11.96 -7.14
CA ALA A 46 5.19 -11.65 -7.47
C ALA A 46 6.18 -12.63 -6.82
N LEU A 47 5.90 -13.09 -5.61
CA LEU A 47 6.78 -13.98 -4.84
C LEU A 47 6.52 -15.48 -5.11
N LYS A 48 5.44 -15.84 -5.83
CA LYS A 48 5.10 -17.22 -6.18
C LYS A 48 6.26 -18.02 -6.81
N PRO A 49 7.07 -17.47 -7.75
CA PRO A 49 8.20 -18.20 -8.33
C PRO A 49 9.26 -18.65 -7.31
N TRP A 50 9.33 -17.96 -6.17
CA TRP A 50 10.27 -18.23 -5.09
C TRP A 50 9.70 -19.17 -4.02
N LYS A 51 8.53 -19.77 -4.29
CA LYS A 51 7.83 -20.72 -3.40
C LYS A 51 7.48 -20.13 -2.02
N ILE A 52 7.33 -18.81 -1.92
CA ILE A 52 6.88 -18.13 -0.70
C ILE A 52 5.35 -18.14 -0.68
N SER A 53 4.77 -18.68 0.39
CA SER A 53 3.32 -18.67 0.55
C SER A 53 2.81 -17.28 0.92
N LYS A 54 1.56 -16.98 0.57
CA LYS A 54 0.93 -15.68 0.93
C LYS A 54 0.82 -15.48 2.46
N GLU A 55 0.75 -16.57 3.21
CA GLU A 55 0.76 -16.63 4.67
C GLU A 55 2.12 -16.23 5.26
N ASP A 56 3.21 -16.37 4.50
CA ASP A 56 4.57 -16.05 4.93
C ASP A 56 4.96 -14.61 4.57
N ILE A 57 4.16 -13.92 3.76
CA ILE A 57 4.40 -12.50 3.43
C ILE A 57 4.19 -11.65 4.69
N PRO A 58 5.23 -10.96 5.19
CA PRO A 58 5.13 -10.17 6.41
C PRO A 58 4.30 -8.89 6.18
N SER A 59 4.05 -8.15 7.26
CA SER A 59 3.55 -6.77 7.13
C SER A 59 4.55 -5.94 6.31
N PRO A 60 4.07 -5.10 5.38
CA PRO A 60 4.95 -4.40 4.47
C PRO A 60 5.56 -3.16 5.13
N LEU A 61 6.73 -2.75 4.64
CA LEU A 61 7.19 -1.38 4.81
C LEU A 61 6.41 -0.49 3.82
N ASN A 62 5.54 0.38 4.34
CA ASN A 62 4.73 1.25 3.50
C ASN A 62 5.50 2.50 3.05
N VAL A 63 6.32 2.34 2.00
CA VAL A 63 7.11 3.44 1.42
C VAL A 63 6.18 4.53 0.86
N PHE A 64 6.48 5.79 1.19
CA PHE A 64 5.69 6.98 0.83
C PHE A 64 4.25 7.04 1.34
N GLN A 65 3.87 6.18 2.30
CA GLN A 65 2.58 6.29 2.99
C GLN A 65 2.69 7.28 4.15
N THR A 66 1.85 8.31 4.15
CA THR A 66 1.77 9.27 5.25
C THR A 66 0.58 8.98 6.15
N MET A 67 0.84 8.69 7.43
CA MET A 67 -0.16 8.56 8.48
C MET A 67 -0.11 9.77 9.40
N VAL A 68 -1.27 10.20 9.89
CA VAL A 68 -1.40 11.19 10.97
C VAL A 68 -1.80 10.44 12.22
N ILE A 69 -1.03 10.63 13.29
CA ILE A 69 -1.28 10.05 14.60
C ILE A 69 -1.67 11.18 15.54
N ASN A 70 -2.84 11.07 16.17
CA ASN A 70 -3.25 11.99 17.22
C ASN A 70 -2.66 11.51 18.55
N ALA A 71 -1.66 12.22 19.07
CA ALA A 71 -0.94 11.82 20.28
C ALA A 71 -1.82 11.77 21.54
N LYS A 72 -2.92 12.53 21.61
CA LYS A 72 -3.82 12.56 22.78
C LYS A 72 -4.80 11.40 22.80
N SER A 73 -5.37 11.06 21.65
CA SER A 73 -6.39 10.01 21.52
C SER A 73 -5.84 8.66 21.06
N GLY A 74 -4.59 8.61 20.59
CA GLY A 74 -3.99 7.41 19.97
C GLY A 74 -4.57 7.08 18.59
N THR A 75 -5.52 7.86 18.07
CA THR A 75 -6.15 7.56 16.78
C THR A 75 -5.18 7.80 15.62
N MET A 76 -5.22 6.90 14.64
CA MET A 76 -4.43 6.98 13.42
C MET A 76 -5.34 7.14 12.21
N ARG A 77 -4.98 8.06 11.32
CA ARG A 77 -5.67 8.21 10.03
C ARG A 77 -4.69 8.35 8.89
N TYR A 78 -5.12 7.93 7.72
CA TYR A 78 -4.35 8.13 6.50
C TYR A 78 -4.42 9.59 6.07
N ALA A 79 -3.27 10.23 5.81
CA ALA A 79 -3.21 11.63 5.41
C ALA A 79 -3.62 11.86 3.95
N MET A 80 -3.55 10.80 3.12
CA MET A 80 -3.73 10.84 1.66
C MET A 80 -2.75 11.74 0.90
N THR A 81 -1.76 12.33 1.57
CA THR A 81 -0.64 13.07 0.97
C THR A 81 0.23 12.13 0.12
N ARG A 82 0.71 12.63 -1.02
CA ARG A 82 1.66 11.95 -1.90
C ARG A 82 3.00 12.70 -1.88
N PRO A 83 4.12 12.00 -2.08
CA PRO A 83 5.39 12.65 -2.29
C PRO A 83 5.37 13.47 -3.59
N LYS A 84 6.30 14.43 -3.72
CA LYS A 84 6.48 15.21 -4.94
C LYS A 84 7.00 14.29 -6.08
N PRO A 85 6.73 14.61 -7.36
CA PRO A 85 7.37 13.90 -8.47
C PRO A 85 8.90 13.91 -8.32
N GLY A 86 9.55 12.78 -8.60
CA GLY A 86 11.00 12.61 -8.45
C GLY A 86 11.49 12.25 -7.05
N SER A 87 10.62 12.21 -6.03
CA SER A 87 10.98 11.66 -4.72
C SER A 87 11.37 10.19 -4.83
N HIS A 88 12.49 9.83 -4.22
CA HIS A 88 13.02 8.47 -4.15
C HIS A 88 13.48 8.14 -2.73
N VAL A 89 13.74 6.86 -2.49
CA VAL A 89 14.42 6.34 -1.29
C VAL A 89 15.35 5.24 -1.76
N ASP A 90 16.56 5.24 -1.22
CA ASP A 90 17.55 4.20 -1.49
C ASP A 90 17.69 3.29 -0.27
N PHE A 91 17.87 2.00 -0.54
CA PHE A 91 18.11 0.99 0.47
C PHE A 91 19.42 0.29 0.17
N ARG A 92 20.29 0.15 1.18
CA ARG A 92 21.47 -0.71 1.11
C ARG A 92 21.07 -2.12 1.55
N ALA A 93 21.37 -3.12 0.71
CA ALA A 93 21.22 -4.52 1.10
C ALA A 93 22.43 -4.92 1.96
N GLU A 94 22.22 -5.17 3.25
CA GLU A 94 23.27 -5.65 4.18
C GLU A 94 23.55 -7.16 4.03
N MET A 95 22.72 -7.87 3.27
CA MET A 95 22.80 -9.29 2.97
C MET A 95 22.04 -9.60 1.67
N ASP A 96 22.19 -10.82 1.15
CA ASP A 96 21.39 -11.27 0.00
C ASP A 96 19.90 -11.21 0.33
N CYS A 97 19.13 -10.53 -0.53
CA CYS A 97 17.74 -10.21 -0.26
C CYS A 97 16.85 -10.50 -1.47
N LEU A 98 15.69 -11.11 -1.22
CA LEU A 98 14.57 -11.13 -2.15
C LEU A 98 13.60 -9.99 -1.80
N VAL A 99 13.43 -9.05 -2.71
CA VAL A 99 12.59 -7.86 -2.49
C VAL A 99 11.34 -7.91 -3.34
N GLY A 100 10.17 -7.98 -2.70
CA GLY A 100 8.86 -7.84 -3.35
C GLY A 100 8.31 -6.43 -3.21
N ILE A 101 7.99 -5.78 -4.33
CA ILE A 101 7.43 -4.41 -4.35
C ILE A 101 6.04 -4.43 -4.97
N SER A 102 5.10 -3.73 -4.33
CA SER A 102 3.74 -3.56 -4.84
C SER A 102 3.38 -2.08 -4.91
N ALA A 103 3.05 -1.61 -6.11
CA ALA A 103 2.36 -0.34 -6.29
C ALA A 103 0.95 -0.45 -5.69
N CYS A 104 0.76 0.14 -4.50
CA CYS A 104 -0.49 0.00 -3.75
C CYS A 104 -1.68 0.53 -4.57
N PRO A 105 -2.69 -0.33 -4.86
CA PRO A 105 -3.83 0.08 -5.65
C PRO A 105 -4.86 0.86 -4.82
N GLU A 106 -4.61 1.13 -3.53
CA GLU A 106 -5.58 1.71 -2.62
C GLU A 106 -6.27 2.98 -3.16
N GLY A 107 -7.59 2.93 -3.11
CA GLY A 107 -8.50 3.91 -3.70
C GLY A 107 -8.41 4.02 -5.23
N GLY A 108 -7.55 3.27 -5.91
CA GLY A 108 -7.25 3.42 -7.34
C GLY A 108 -6.18 4.47 -7.63
N ARG A 109 -5.29 4.81 -6.67
CA ARG A 109 -4.16 5.76 -6.88
C ARG A 109 -2.83 5.05 -7.13
N GLY A 110 -2.86 3.79 -7.53
CA GLY A 110 -1.66 3.10 -7.97
C GLY A 110 -1.00 3.91 -9.06
N LYS A 111 0.27 4.27 -8.85
CA LYS A 111 1.13 4.84 -9.88
C LYS A 111 2.26 3.86 -10.12
N GLU A 112 2.82 3.90 -11.32
CA GLU A 112 4.02 3.15 -11.64
C GLU A 112 5.14 3.48 -10.66
N LEU A 113 5.91 2.45 -10.30
CA LEU A 113 7.09 2.57 -9.46
C LEU A 113 8.30 2.21 -10.32
N LYS A 114 9.29 3.11 -10.38
CA LYS A 114 10.59 2.81 -10.96
C LYS A 114 11.48 2.23 -9.87
N VAL A 115 12.00 1.03 -10.11
CA VAL A 115 12.97 0.35 -9.23
C VAL A 115 14.28 0.24 -10.00
N VAL A 116 15.37 0.68 -9.36
CA VAL A 116 16.72 0.61 -9.92
C VAL A 116 17.60 -0.14 -8.93
N ILE A 117 18.38 -1.09 -9.42
CA ILE A 117 19.35 -1.84 -8.62
C ILE A 117 20.73 -1.32 -9.00
N TYR A 118 21.44 -0.77 -8.04
CA TYR A 118 22.82 -0.34 -8.21
C TYR A 118 23.76 -1.42 -7.68
N LYS A 119 24.91 -1.56 -8.34
CA LYS A 119 26.05 -2.30 -7.79
C LYS A 119 27.10 -1.26 -7.42
N THR A 120 27.32 -1.09 -6.12
CA THR A 120 28.38 -0.23 -5.57
C THR A 120 29.66 -1.00 -5.40
#